data_AF-X0YQR9-F1
#
_entry.id   AF-X0YQR9-F1
#
_cell.length_a   1.000
_cell.length_b   1.000
_cell.length_c   1.000
_cell.angle_alpha   90.00
_cell.angle_beta   90.00
_cell.angle_gamma   90.00
#
_symmetry.space_group_name_H-M   'P 1'
#
loop_
_entity.id
_entity.type
_entity.pdbx_description
1 polymer ?
#
loop_
_entity_poly.entity_id
_entity_poly.type
_entity_poly.pdbx_seq_one_letter_code
_entity_poly.pdbx_strand_id
1 'polypeptide(L)'
;EEWKIETITGKIKMISVDEFGLGKANQENPDLATVVISSKSDIKLYLNLQRPIIETKIAQLSLLQHAYENNSDITIKYHNRPVGGGKAVKIINGVQLGKTMEISPGDITGPTIFGKPSK
;
A
#
# COMPACT_ATOMS: atom_id res chain seq x y z
N GLU A 1 -20.94 -5.74 7.59
CA GLU A 1 -20.68 -5.13 6.26
C GLU A 1 -19.47 -5.81 5.65
N GLU A 2 -19.64 -6.45 4.49
CA GLU A 2 -18.51 -6.91 3.69
C GLU A 2 -17.88 -5.71 2.99
N TRP A 3 -16.59 -5.53 3.20
CA TRP A 3 -15.82 -4.44 2.62
C TRP A 3 -15.59 -4.76 1.15
N LYS A 4 -16.20 -3.99 0.23
CA LYS A 4 -16.01 -4.21 -1.20
C LYS A 4 -14.57 -3.85 -1.58
N ILE A 5 -13.79 -4.87 -1.97
CA ILE A 5 -12.45 -4.69 -2.52
C ILE A 5 -12.60 -4.36 -4.01
N GLU A 6 -11.98 -3.25 -4.41
CA GLU A 6 -11.90 -2.79 -5.79
C GLU A 6 -10.46 -2.93 -6.30
N THR A 7 -10.31 -3.04 -7.62
CA THR A 7 -9.01 -3.23 -8.27
C THR A 7 -8.81 -2.17 -9.35
N ILE A 8 -7.60 -1.63 -9.44
CA ILE A 8 -7.18 -0.73 -10.52
C ILE A 8 -5.82 -1.18 -11.06
N THR A 9 -5.67 -1.14 -12.39
CA THR A 9 -4.39 -1.34 -13.06
C THR A 9 -4.01 -0.06 -13.80
N GLY A 10 -2.77 0.35 -13.67
CA GLY A 10 -2.25 1.54 -14.33
C GLY A 10 -0.79 1.79 -13.98
N LYS A 11 -0.32 3.02 -14.24
CA LYS A 11 1.04 3.46 -13.93
C LYS A 11 1.01 4.46 -12.78
N ILE A 12 2.02 4.42 -11.93
CA ILE A 12 2.11 5.39 -10.83
C ILE A 12 2.58 6.71 -11.40
N LYS A 13 1.83 7.77 -11.11
CA LYS A 13 2.15 9.14 -11.51
C LYS A 13 2.89 9.89 -10.41
N MET A 14 2.58 9.56 -9.15
CA MET A 14 3.16 10.24 -7.99
C MET A 14 3.08 9.34 -6.77
N ILE A 15 4.13 9.37 -5.95
CA ILE A 15 4.15 8.87 -4.58
C ILE A 15 4.57 10.04 -3.70
N SER A 16 3.77 10.35 -2.70
CA SER A 16 4.05 11.39 -1.71
C SER A 16 3.88 10.77 -0.34
N VAL A 17 4.96 10.78 0.43
CA VAL A 17 4.95 10.37 1.84
C VAL A 17 5.00 11.66 2.63
N ASP A 18 3.86 12.10 3.15
CA ASP A 18 3.82 13.24 4.07
C ASP A 18 4.45 12.83 5.41
N GLU A 19 4.95 13.83 6.16
CA GLU A 19 5.82 13.68 7.34
C GLU A 19 5.51 12.42 8.17
N PHE A 20 6.53 11.58 8.29
CA PHE A 20 6.54 10.32 9.02
C PHE A 20 6.24 10.58 10.51
N GLY A 21 4.97 10.49 10.92
CA GLY A 21 4.53 10.63 12.30
C GLY A 21 4.76 9.35 13.08
N LEU A 22 5.99 8.79 13.07
CA LEU A 22 6.36 7.61 13.86
C LEU A 22 6.08 7.83 15.35
N GLY A 23 4.85 7.53 15.76
CA GLY A 23 4.42 7.35 17.13
C GLY A 23 4.43 8.61 18.01
N LYS A 24 3.53 9.57 17.76
CA LYS A 24 2.89 10.23 18.90
C LYS A 24 1.58 9.52 19.19
N ALA A 25 1.45 8.96 20.40
CA ALA A 25 0.27 8.21 20.86
C ALA A 25 -1.06 8.99 20.77
N ASN A 26 -1.00 10.30 20.50
CA ASN A 26 -2.14 11.23 20.42
C ASN A 26 -2.34 11.84 19.02
N GLN A 27 -1.81 11.25 17.95
CA GLN A 27 -2.00 11.77 16.60
C GLN A 27 -3.38 11.36 16.06
N GLU A 28 -4.29 12.32 15.91
CA GLU A 28 -5.65 12.10 15.36
C GLU A 28 -5.64 11.61 13.91
N ASN A 29 -4.57 11.91 13.18
CA ASN A 29 -4.43 11.53 11.77
C ASN A 29 -3.50 10.32 11.61
N PRO A 30 -3.92 9.27 10.89
CA PRO A 30 -3.05 8.12 10.62
C PRO A 30 -1.90 8.51 9.69
N ASP A 31 -0.75 7.87 9.87
CA ASP A 31 0.36 7.94 8.91
C ASP A 31 -0.10 7.35 7.57
N LEU A 32 -0.23 8.19 6.55
CA LEU A 32 -0.68 7.79 5.21
C LEU A 32 0.37 8.22 4.18
N ALA A 33 0.75 7.30 3.29
CA ALA A 33 1.39 7.68 2.04
C ALA A 33 0.34 7.84 0.94
N THR A 34 0.42 8.94 0.19
CA THR A 34 -0.44 9.23 -0.96
C THR A 34 0.16 8.64 -2.22
N VAL A 35 -0.64 7.90 -2.97
CA VAL A 35 -0.26 7.29 -4.25
C VAL A 35 -1.26 7.72 -5.31
N VAL A 36 -0.80 8.27 -6.43
CA VAL A 36 -1.65 8.60 -7.57
C VAL A 36 -1.35 7.63 -8.71
N ILE A 37 -2.36 6.87 -9.12
CA ILE A 37 -2.29 6.00 -10.30
C ILE A 37 -2.97 6.70 -11.48
N SER A 38 -2.26 6.72 -12.61
CA SER A 38 -2.82 7.03 -13.91
C SER A 38 -3.29 5.72 -14.58
N SER A 39 -4.59 5.64 -14.85
CA SER A 39 -5.23 4.55 -15.61
C SER A 39 -6.11 5.16 -16.70
N LYS A 40 -7.45 5.11 -16.56
CA LYS A 40 -8.40 5.90 -17.39
C LYS A 40 -8.58 7.34 -16.90
N SER A 41 -8.39 7.55 -15.60
CA SER A 41 -8.40 8.84 -14.91
C SER A 41 -7.44 8.74 -13.72
N ASP A 42 -6.88 9.87 -13.28
CA ASP A 42 -6.02 9.90 -12.09
C ASP A 42 -6.83 9.49 -10.85
N ILE A 43 -6.38 8.46 -10.14
CA ILE A 43 -6.97 8.02 -8.88
C ILE A 43 -5.97 8.21 -7.75
N LYS A 44 -6.39 8.96 -6.72
CA LYS A 44 -5.67 9.09 -5.46
C LYS A 44 -6.03 7.94 -4.52
N LEU A 45 -5.02 7.20 -4.07
CA LEU A 45 -5.07 6.11 -3.12
C LEU A 45 -4.16 6.42 -1.93
N TYR A 46 -4.43 5.78 -0.81
CA TYR A 46 -3.71 6.00 0.44
C TYR A 46 -3.19 4.68 1.01
N LEU A 47 -1.91 4.61 1.33
CA LEU A 47 -1.30 3.49 2.02
C LEU A 47 -1.21 3.80 3.51
N ASN A 48 -1.89 3.03 4.35
CA ASN A 48 -1.82 3.23 5.80
C ASN A 48 -0.52 2.64 6.38
N LEU A 49 0.30 3.49 6.99
CA LEU A 49 1.58 3.10 7.58
C LEU A 49 1.44 2.83 9.09
N GLN A 50 0.35 2.17 9.50
CA GLN A 50 0.08 1.89 10.91
C GLN A 50 0.80 0.61 11.38
N ARG A 51 1.29 0.62 12.63
CA ARG A 51 1.61 -0.62 13.37
C ARG A 51 0.29 -1.34 13.68
N PRO A 52 0.21 -2.69 13.59
CA PRO A 52 1.31 -3.66 13.58
C PRO A 52 1.82 -4.10 12.20
N ILE A 53 1.14 -3.75 11.11
CA ILE A 53 1.44 -4.27 9.76
C ILE A 53 2.47 -3.43 8.99
N ILE A 54 3.29 -2.66 9.70
CA ILE A 54 4.20 -1.67 9.09
C ILE A 54 5.18 -2.31 8.09
N GLU A 55 5.65 -3.53 8.35
CA GLU A 55 6.55 -4.25 7.44
C GLU A 55 5.89 -4.56 6.10
N THR A 56 4.65 -5.06 6.10
CA THR A 56 3.87 -5.26 4.87
C THR A 56 3.70 -3.96 4.11
N LYS A 57 3.47 -2.86 4.84
CA LYS A 57 3.20 -1.55 4.26
C LYS A 57 4.46 -0.94 3.65
N ILE A 58 5.61 -1.11 4.30
CA ILE A 58 6.91 -0.76 3.71
C ILE A 58 7.16 -1.60 2.45
N ALA A 59 6.90 -2.91 2.47
CA ALA A 59 7.07 -3.75 1.29
C ALA A 59 6.15 -3.35 0.13
N GLN A 60 4.89 -3.02 0.41
CA GLN A 60 3.97 -2.45 -0.56
C GLN A 60 4.49 -1.12 -1.11
N LEU A 61 4.99 -0.22 -0.25
CA LEU A 61 5.59 1.05 -0.68
C LEU A 61 6.81 0.84 -1.59
N SER A 62 7.68 -0.10 -1.28
CA SER A 62 8.84 -0.44 -2.11
C SER A 62 8.43 -0.95 -3.50
N LEU A 63 7.37 -1.77 -3.60
CA LEU A 63 6.84 -2.21 -4.90
C LEU A 63 6.26 -1.05 -5.71
N LEU A 64 5.56 -0.13 -5.04
CA LEU A 64 5.04 1.08 -5.67
C LEU A 64 6.18 1.96 -6.18
N GLN A 65 7.20 2.18 -5.38
CA GLN A 65 8.37 2.96 -5.78
C GLN A 65 9.09 2.31 -6.97
N HIS A 66 9.30 0.99 -6.92
CA HIS A 66 9.90 0.26 -8.04
C HIS A 66 9.07 0.41 -9.33
N ALA A 67 7.75 0.29 -9.27
CA ALA A 67 6.89 0.47 -10.44
C ALA A 67 6.91 1.91 -10.99
N TYR A 68 6.98 2.91 -10.10
CA TYR A 68 7.12 4.32 -10.47
C TYR A 68 8.45 4.56 -11.21
N GLU A 69 9.57 4.14 -10.62
CA GLU A 69 10.91 4.33 -11.18
C GLU A 69 11.09 3.62 -12.53
N ASN A 70 10.48 2.44 -12.69
CA ASN A 70 10.57 1.64 -13.92
C ASN A 70 9.41 1.88 -14.89
N ASN A 71 8.56 2.89 -14.64
CA ASN A 71 7.37 3.20 -15.45
C ASN A 71 6.50 1.96 -15.78
N SER A 72 6.43 1.02 -14.84
CA SER A 72 5.85 -0.31 -15.01
C SER A 72 4.38 -0.30 -14.62
N ASP A 73 3.60 -1.19 -15.25
CA ASP A 73 2.20 -1.35 -14.88
C ASP A 73 2.08 -2.07 -13.53
N ILE A 74 1.19 -1.57 -12.69
CA ILE A 74 0.93 -2.10 -11.35
C ILE A 74 -0.57 -2.27 -11.16
N THR A 75 -0.95 -3.35 -10.48
CA THR A 75 -2.34 -3.60 -10.09
C THR A 75 -2.47 -3.37 -8.59
N ILE A 76 -3.41 -2.52 -8.17
CA ILE A 76 -3.65 -2.19 -6.77
C ILE A 76 -5.06 -2.62 -6.38
N LYS A 77 -5.16 -3.40 -5.31
CA LYS A 77 -6.40 -3.69 -4.60
C LYS A 77 -6.61 -2.63 -3.52
N TYR A 78 -7.79 -2.05 -3.44
CA TYR A 78 -8.13 -1.03 -2.45
C TYR A 78 -9.56 -1.21 -1.94
N HIS A 79 -9.86 -0.62 -0.79
CA HIS A 79 -11.23 -0.50 -0.29
C HIS A 79 -11.52 0.94 0.11
N ASN A 80 -12.80 1.32 0.15
CA ASN A 80 -13.20 2.64 0.64
C ASN A 80 -13.41 2.57 2.16
N ARG A 81 -12.69 3.39 2.93
CA ARG A 81 -12.78 3.43 4.39
C ARG A 81 -12.88 4.87 4.90
N PRO A 82 -13.81 5.18 5.81
CA PRO A 82 -13.75 6.44 6.55
C PRO A 82 -12.53 6.46 7.47
N VAL A 83 -11.74 7.52 7.40
CA VAL A 83 -10.61 7.76 8.29
C VAL A 83 -10.99 8.89 9.25
N GLY A 84 -10.82 8.66 10.56
CA GLY A 84 -11.04 9.68 11.60
C GLY A 84 -12.45 10.27 11.66
N GLY A 85 -13.49 9.50 11.32
CA GLY A 85 -14.88 10.00 11.29
C GLY A 85 -15.21 10.92 10.09
N GLY A 86 -14.27 11.10 9.15
CA GLY A 86 -14.43 11.92 7.96
C GLY A 86 -14.93 11.16 6.73
N LYS A 87 -14.77 11.79 5.55
CA LYS A 87 -15.13 11.20 4.25
C LYS A 87 -14.35 9.90 4.01
N ALA A 88 -14.99 8.95 3.34
CA ALA A 88 -14.34 7.73 2.92
C ALA A 88 -13.19 8.02 1.95
N VAL A 89 -12.03 7.41 2.21
CA VAL A 89 -10.85 7.46 1.36
C VAL A 89 -10.54 6.07 0.81
N LYS A 90 -9.84 6.00 -0.32
CA LYS A 90 -9.43 4.74 -0.95
C LYS A 90 -8.13 4.24 -0.32
N ILE A 91 -8.21 3.21 0.51
CA ILE A 91 -7.08 2.63 1.23
C ILE A 91 -6.52 1.43 0.46
N ILE A 92 -5.20 1.42 0.24
CA ILE A 92 -4.47 0.32 -0.40
C ILE A 92 -4.49 -0.91 0.50
N ASN A 93 -5.00 -2.00 -0.05
CA ASN A 93 -5.11 -3.30 0.57
C ASN A 93 -4.26 -4.38 -0.13
N GLY A 94 -3.66 -4.10 -1.28
CA GLY A 94 -2.82 -5.06 -1.97
C GLY A 94 -2.14 -4.42 -3.17
N VAL A 95 -0.90 -4.81 -3.44
CA VAL A 95 -0.12 -4.28 -4.56
C VAL A 95 0.49 -5.44 -5.33
N GLN A 96 0.31 -5.46 -6.65
CA GLN A 96 0.80 -6.51 -7.52
C GLN A 96 1.59 -5.94 -8.71
N LEU A 97 2.86 -6.32 -8.82
CA LEU A 97 3.71 -5.99 -9.97
C LEU A 97 3.63 -7.12 -11.00
N GLY A 98 3.10 -6.83 -12.18
CA GLY A 98 2.91 -7.82 -13.25
C GLY A 98 2.08 -9.04 -12.81
N LYS A 99 2.39 -10.24 -13.36
CA LYS A 99 1.71 -11.50 -13.02
C LYS A 99 2.34 -12.26 -11.85
N THR A 100 3.46 -11.80 -11.31
CA THR A 100 4.39 -12.65 -10.55
C THR A 100 4.51 -12.31 -9.07
N MET A 101 4.14 -11.10 -8.64
CA MET A 101 4.38 -10.68 -7.25
C MET A 101 3.22 -9.83 -6.71
N GLU A 102 2.47 -10.36 -5.74
CA GLU A 102 1.45 -9.64 -4.96
C GLU A 102 1.87 -9.54 -3.49
N ILE A 103 1.64 -8.39 -2.86
CA ILE A 103 1.77 -8.19 -1.41
C ILE A 103 0.49 -7.55 -0.88
N SER A 104 -0.18 -8.20 0.06
CA SER A 104 -1.43 -7.81 0.74
C SER A 104 -1.31 -8.01 2.27
N PRO A 105 -2.04 -7.24 3.11
CA PRO A 105 -2.12 -7.44 4.56
C PRO A 105 -2.78 -8.78 4.87
N GLY A 106 -1.96 -9.82 4.97
CA GLY A 106 -2.38 -11.22 5.05
C GLY A 106 -1.36 -12.17 4.42
N ASP A 107 -0.53 -11.68 3.50
CA ASP A 107 0.51 -12.48 2.84
C ASP A 107 1.71 -12.75 3.74
N ILE A 108 1.84 -12.05 4.88
CA ILE A 108 2.86 -12.32 5.88
C ILE A 108 2.31 -13.30 6.93
N THR A 109 2.11 -14.56 6.54
CA THR A 109 1.97 -15.65 7.51
C THR A 109 3.35 -16.26 7.80
N GLY A 110 4.01 -15.82 8.87
CA GLY A 110 5.10 -16.56 9.52
C GLY A 110 6.53 -16.29 9.01
N PRO A 111 7.54 -16.69 9.81
CA PRO A 111 8.83 -16.01 9.89
C PRO A 111 9.75 -16.31 8.71
N THR A 112 10.53 -15.30 8.38
CA THR A 112 11.69 -15.32 7.49
C THR A 112 12.57 -16.55 7.71
N ILE A 113 12.57 -17.50 6.79
CA ILE A 113 13.65 -18.49 6.68
C ILE A 113 14.75 -17.85 5.82
N PHE A 114 15.60 -17.03 6.47
CA PHE A 114 16.93 -16.77 5.93
C PHE A 114 17.66 -18.12 5.82
N GLY A 115 18.28 -18.35 4.66
CA GLY A 115 18.79 -19.64 4.21
C GLY A 115 19.60 -20.42 5.25
N LYS A 116 19.38 -21.74 5.27
CA LYS A 116 20.42 -22.66 5.75
C LYS A 116 21.63 -22.51 4.81
N PRO A 117 22.85 -22.29 5.33
CA PRO A 117 24.03 -22.54 4.52
C PRO A 117 24.09 -24.05 4.24
N SER A 118 24.13 -24.41 2.96
CA SER A 118 24.47 -25.77 2.56
C SER A 118 25.88 -26.10 3.06
N LYS A 119 26.02 -27.25 3.73
CA LYS A 119 27.32 -27.88 3.98
C LYS A 119 27.93 -28.35 2.68
#